data_AF-A0A376TWK8-F1
#
_entry.id   AF-A0A376TWK8-F1
#
_cell.length_a   1.000
_cell.length_b   1.000
_cell.length_c   1.000
_cell.angle_alpha   90.00
_cell.angle_beta   90.00
_cell.angle_gamma   90.00
#
_symmetry.space_group_name_H-M   'P 1'
#
loop_
_entity.id
_entity.type
_entity.pdbx_description
1 polymer ?
#
loop_
_entity_poly.entity_id
_entity_poly.type
_entity_poly.pdbx_seq_one_letter_code
_entity_poly.pdbx_strand_id
1 'polypeptide(L)'
;MDLEFSNGVRRVYERMRPTNREAVMIVPIVDDHLILIREYAVGTESYELGFSKGLIDPGESVYEAANRELKEEVGFGANDLTFLKKLSMAPSYFFQQNDIVVAQDLYPESLEGDEPEPLPQVRAVAHMMDLWKTLTSRSA
;
A
#
# COMPACT_ATOMS: atom_id res chain seq x y z
N MET A 1 6.06 -12.41 -25.15
CA MET A 1 6.69 -11.19 -25.69
C MET A 1 8.07 -11.56 -26.19
N ASP A 2 8.35 -11.33 -27.46
CA ASP A 2 9.66 -11.55 -28.05
C ASP A 2 10.56 -10.33 -27.79
N LEU A 3 11.76 -10.56 -27.26
CA LEU A 3 12.75 -9.55 -26.92
C LEU A 3 14.08 -9.87 -27.59
N GLU A 4 14.72 -8.85 -28.14
CA GLU A 4 16.13 -8.87 -28.54
C GLU A 4 16.92 -7.94 -27.62
N PHE A 5 17.92 -8.51 -26.94
CA PHE A 5 18.77 -7.77 -26.03
C PHE A 5 19.88 -7.03 -26.79
N SER A 6 20.50 -6.04 -26.15
CA SER A 6 21.56 -5.23 -26.74
C SER A 6 22.79 -6.03 -27.22
N ASN A 7 22.98 -7.25 -26.70
CA ASN A 7 24.02 -8.18 -27.12
C ASN A 7 23.57 -9.14 -28.25
N GLY A 8 22.42 -8.89 -28.88
CA GLY A 8 21.86 -9.68 -29.98
C GLY A 8 21.17 -10.99 -29.55
N VAL A 9 21.14 -11.31 -28.25
CA VAL A 9 20.43 -12.51 -27.76
C VAL A 9 18.92 -12.29 -27.86
N ARG A 10 18.20 -13.29 -28.39
CA ARG A 10 16.73 -13.29 -28.44
C ARG A 10 16.12 -14.22 -27.41
N ARG A 11 15.02 -13.79 -26.77
CA ARG A 11 14.26 -14.56 -25.79
C ARG A 11 12.78 -14.27 -25.87
N VAL A 12 11.98 -15.24 -25.47
CA VAL A 12 10.54 -15.09 -25.25
C VAL A 12 10.29 -14.96 -23.76
N TYR A 13 9.62 -13.90 -23.34
CA TYR A 13 9.22 -13.63 -21.96
C TYR A 13 7.70 -13.72 -21.82
N GLU A 14 7.26 -14.19 -20.66
CA GLU A 14 5.87 -14.15 -20.21
C GLU A 14 5.74 -13.17 -19.05
N ARG A 15 4.67 -12.38 -19.07
CA ARG A 15 4.31 -11.44 -18.00
C ARG A 15 2.80 -11.23 -17.99
N MET A 16 2.29 -10.75 -16.87
CA MET A 16 0.90 -10.31 -16.80
C MET A 16 0.66 -9.12 -17.73
N ARG A 17 -0.57 -9.00 -18.24
CA ARG A 17 -0.93 -7.88 -19.12
C ARG A 17 -0.71 -6.57 -18.35
N PRO A 18 0.00 -5.58 -18.93
CA PRO A 18 0.17 -4.29 -18.28
C PRO A 18 -1.18 -3.65 -18.00
N THR A 19 -1.30 -3.06 -16.82
CA THR A 19 -2.46 -2.29 -16.36
C THR A 19 -1.96 -0.95 -15.87
N ASN A 20 -2.66 0.13 -16.21
CA ASN A 20 -2.32 1.47 -15.70
C ASN A 20 -2.96 1.77 -14.33
N ARG A 21 -3.60 0.77 -13.70
CA ARG A 21 -4.10 0.91 -12.33
C ARG A 21 -2.94 0.82 -11.35
N GLU A 22 -2.83 1.85 -10.54
CA GLU A 22 -1.92 1.94 -9.42
C GLU A 22 -2.67 1.56 -8.15
N ALA A 23 -1.95 1.07 -7.16
CA ALA A 23 -2.48 0.76 -5.84
C ALA A 23 -1.89 1.73 -4.82
N VAL A 24 -2.59 1.94 -3.72
CA VAL A 24 -2.12 2.73 -2.59
C VAL A 24 -2.13 1.89 -1.33
N MET A 25 -1.06 1.99 -0.55
CA MET A 25 -0.92 1.42 0.78
C MET A 25 -0.83 2.56 1.79
N ILE A 26 -1.66 2.49 2.82
CA ILE A 26 -1.79 3.56 3.81
C ILE A 26 -1.14 3.12 5.12
N VAL A 27 -0.23 3.94 5.64
CA VAL A 27 0.44 3.76 6.93
C VAL A 27 -0.17 4.74 7.93
N PRO A 28 -1.29 4.40 8.58
CA PRO A 28 -1.92 5.26 9.58
C PRO A 28 -1.14 5.25 10.89
N ILE A 29 -0.86 6.46 11.40
CA ILE A 29 -0.18 6.71 12.66
C ILE A 29 -1.14 7.50 13.55
N VAL A 30 -1.42 6.96 14.74
CA VAL A 30 -2.17 7.66 15.79
C VAL A 30 -1.39 7.55 17.09
N ASP A 31 -1.13 8.68 17.72
CA ASP A 31 -0.18 8.79 18.83
C ASP A 31 1.18 8.15 18.45
N ASP A 32 1.60 7.11 19.18
CA ASP A 32 2.78 6.30 18.90
C ASP A 32 2.42 4.88 18.40
N HIS A 33 1.30 4.72 17.69
CA HIS A 33 0.85 3.42 17.19
C HIS A 33 0.58 3.44 15.69
N LEU A 34 0.92 2.31 15.06
CA LEU A 34 0.47 1.95 13.72
C LEU A 34 -0.87 1.23 13.82
N ILE A 35 -1.76 1.51 12.88
CA ILE A 35 -2.99 0.74 12.70
C ILE A 35 -2.77 -0.24 11.54
N LEU A 36 -2.87 -1.53 11.86
CA LEU A 36 -2.83 -2.64 10.92
C LEU A 36 -4.22 -3.27 10.84
N ILE A 37 -4.50 -3.95 9.74
CA ILE A 37 -5.72 -4.75 9.54
C ILE A 37 -5.37 -6.23 9.33
N ARG A 38 -6.32 -7.10 9.65
CA ARG A 38 -6.29 -8.51 9.24
C ARG A 38 -7.23 -8.72 8.08
N GLU A 39 -6.70 -9.29 7.00
CA GLU A 39 -7.44 -9.49 5.75
C GLU A 39 -7.14 -10.89 5.21
N TYR A 40 -8.16 -11.58 4.69
CA TYR A 40 -7.99 -12.89 4.09
C TYR A 40 -7.36 -12.79 2.69
N ALA A 41 -6.18 -13.40 2.52
CA ALA A 41 -5.50 -13.46 1.24
C ALA A 41 -5.71 -14.82 0.58
N VAL A 42 -6.52 -14.87 -0.49
CA VAL A 42 -6.79 -16.13 -1.23
C VAL A 42 -5.53 -16.76 -1.85
N GLY A 43 -4.51 -15.95 -2.17
CA GLY A 43 -3.27 -16.45 -2.78
C GLY A 43 -2.44 -17.34 -1.86
N THR A 44 -2.54 -17.13 -0.54
CA THR A 44 -1.86 -17.93 0.50
C THR A 44 -2.84 -18.74 1.35
N GLU A 45 -4.15 -18.52 1.16
CA GLU A 45 -5.23 -19.15 1.93
C GLU A 45 -5.12 -18.88 3.44
N SER A 46 -4.67 -17.68 3.80
CA SER A 46 -4.39 -17.25 5.17
C SER A 46 -4.86 -15.83 5.44
N TYR A 47 -5.05 -15.50 6.73
CA TYR A 47 -5.22 -14.12 7.17
C TYR A 47 -3.85 -13.45 7.32
N GLU A 48 -3.63 -12.42 6.52
CA GLU A 48 -2.43 -11.61 6.58
C GLU A 48 -2.61 -10.46 7.57
N LEU A 49 -1.51 -10.04 8.20
CA LEU A 49 -1.47 -8.82 9.02
C LEU A 49 -0.70 -7.77 8.23
N GLY A 50 -1.37 -6.68 7.88
CA GLY A 50 -0.79 -5.68 6.99
C GLY A 50 -1.40 -4.30 7.15
N PHE A 51 -0.92 -3.39 6.32
CA PHE A 51 -1.49 -2.06 6.18
C PHE A 51 -2.71 -2.09 5.27
N SER A 52 -3.61 -1.13 5.49
CA SER A 52 -4.74 -0.86 4.60
C SER A 52 -4.25 -0.58 3.18
N LYS A 53 -4.92 -1.15 2.18
CA LYS A 53 -4.45 -1.12 0.80
C LYS A 53 -5.55 -1.38 -0.23
N GLY A 54 -5.69 -0.46 -1.17
CA GLY A 54 -6.64 -0.58 -2.27
C GLY A 54 -6.18 0.06 -3.57
N LEU A 55 -7.09 0.14 -4.54
CA LEU A 55 -6.79 0.65 -5.88
C LEU A 55 -7.05 2.14 -5.96
N ILE A 56 -6.23 2.84 -6.75
CA ILE A 56 -6.48 4.24 -7.12
C ILE A 56 -7.49 4.24 -8.26
N ASP A 57 -8.65 4.85 -8.04
CA ASP A 57 -9.69 4.92 -9.07
C ASP A 57 -9.37 5.96 -10.15
N PRO A 58 -9.92 5.79 -11.37
CA PRO A 58 -9.67 6.73 -12.45
C PRO A 58 -10.09 8.17 -12.09
N GLY A 59 -9.10 9.06 -12.04
CA GLY A 59 -9.32 10.47 -11.71
C GLY A 59 -8.99 10.84 -10.26
N GLU A 60 -8.76 9.86 -9.39
CA GLU A 60 -8.25 10.11 -8.05
C GLU A 60 -6.75 10.43 -8.07
N SER A 61 -6.37 11.38 -7.21
CA SER A 61 -5.00 11.49 -6.73
C SER A 61 -4.70 10.40 -5.71
N VAL A 62 -3.41 10.14 -5.49
CA VAL A 62 -2.96 9.20 -4.45
C VAL A 62 -3.49 9.54 -3.05
N TYR A 63 -3.72 10.82 -2.77
CA TYR A 63 -4.23 11.29 -1.48
C TYR A 63 -5.73 11.05 -1.34
N GLU A 64 -6.50 11.25 -2.42
CA GLU A 64 -7.94 10.96 -2.43
C GLU A 64 -8.18 9.47 -2.23
N ALA A 65 -7.48 8.63 -2.99
CA ALA A 65 -7.54 7.18 -2.84
C ALA A 65 -7.12 6.74 -1.42
N ALA A 66 -5.98 7.22 -0.91
CA ALA A 66 -5.53 6.87 0.45
C ALA A 66 -6.57 7.25 1.51
N ASN A 67 -7.20 8.42 1.41
CA ASN A 67 -8.18 8.87 2.38
C ASN A 67 -9.51 8.11 2.27
N ARG A 68 -9.92 7.73 1.04
CA ARG A 68 -11.10 6.90 0.81
C ARG A 68 -10.93 5.51 1.40
N GLU A 69 -9.85 4.82 1.02
CA GLU A 69 -9.53 3.46 1.50
C GLU A 69 -9.43 3.39 3.02
N LEU A 70 -8.81 4.40 3.66
CA LEU A 70 -8.73 4.45 5.13
C LEU A 70 -10.10 4.56 5.80
N LYS A 71 -11.05 5.27 5.18
CA LYS A 71 -12.43 5.39 5.68
C LYS A 71 -13.25 4.12 5.45
N GLU A 72 -13.01 3.42 4.34
CA GLU A 72 -13.67 2.16 3.98
C GLU A 72 -13.19 1.01 4.88
N GLU A 73 -11.88 0.84 5.02
CA GLU A 73 -11.30 -0.33 5.70
C GLU A 73 -11.09 -0.13 7.21
N VAL A 74 -10.74 1.09 7.63
CA VAL A 74 -10.33 1.38 9.02
C VAL A 74 -11.33 2.28 9.74
N GLY A 75 -12.19 2.99 9.01
CA GLY A 75 -13.19 3.89 9.59
C GLY A 75 -12.62 5.22 10.09
N PHE A 76 -11.51 5.67 9.50
CA PHE A 76 -10.93 6.98 9.77
C PHE A 76 -10.60 7.71 8.47
N GLY A 77 -10.80 9.02 8.45
CA GLY A 77 -10.11 9.92 7.53
C GLY A 77 -8.83 10.48 8.16
N ALA A 78 -8.01 11.14 7.35
CA ALA A 78 -6.79 11.81 7.77
C ALA A 78 -6.74 13.25 7.25
N ASN A 79 -6.34 14.20 8.08
CA ASN A 79 -6.09 15.59 7.66
C ASN A 79 -4.67 15.79 7.12
N ASP A 80 -3.72 14.96 7.54
CA ASP A 80 -2.33 15.00 7.08
C ASP A 80 -1.97 13.70 6.36
N LEU A 81 -1.80 13.80 5.03
CA LEU A 81 -1.41 12.70 4.16
C LEU A 81 -0.10 13.05 3.47
N THR A 82 0.92 12.25 3.72
CA THR A 82 2.26 12.44 3.12
C THR A 82 2.60 11.26 2.24
N PHE A 83 2.80 11.51 0.95
CA PHE A 83 3.34 10.52 0.02
C PHE A 83 4.80 10.23 0.37
N LEU A 84 5.13 8.96 0.60
CA LEU A 84 6.46 8.52 0.99
C LEU A 84 7.25 7.99 -0.21
N LYS A 85 6.70 7.01 -0.92
CA LYS A 85 7.40 6.35 -2.02
C LYS A 85 6.47 5.53 -2.91
N LYS A 86 6.86 5.40 -4.17
CA LYS A 86 6.29 4.46 -5.14
C LYS A 86 7.19 3.22 -5.26
N LEU A 87 6.62 2.03 -5.06
CA LEU A 87 7.33 0.75 -5.14
C LEU A 87 6.76 -0.12 -6.27
N SER A 88 7.63 -0.92 -6.90
CA SER A 88 7.21 -1.94 -7.87
C SER A 88 7.29 -3.33 -7.23
N MET A 89 6.26 -4.14 -7.45
CA MET A 89 6.24 -5.53 -6.99
C MET A 89 6.60 -6.48 -8.13
N ALA A 90 7.69 -7.25 -7.96
CA ALA A 90 8.17 -8.24 -8.92
C ALA A 90 8.07 -7.76 -10.40
N PRO A 91 8.81 -6.69 -10.77
CA PRO A 91 8.65 -5.96 -12.03
C PRO A 91 8.95 -6.81 -13.29
N SER A 92 9.59 -7.96 -13.12
CA SER A 92 9.79 -8.94 -14.20
C SER A 92 8.49 -9.59 -14.66
N TYR A 93 7.45 -9.62 -13.80
CA TYR A 93 6.18 -10.31 -14.04
C TYR A 93 4.97 -9.39 -13.97
N PHE A 94 5.00 -8.38 -13.09
CA PHE A 94 3.89 -7.45 -12.88
C PHE A 94 4.29 -6.02 -13.21
N PHE A 95 3.33 -5.27 -13.73
CA PHE A 95 3.50 -3.83 -14.01
C PHE A 95 3.01 -2.95 -12.85
N GLN A 96 2.25 -3.51 -11.89
CA GLN A 96 1.62 -2.73 -10.83
C GLN A 96 2.64 -1.98 -9.97
N GLN A 97 2.32 -0.71 -9.73
CA GLN A 97 3.04 0.18 -8.84
C GLN A 97 2.17 0.43 -7.60
N ASN A 98 2.81 0.42 -6.43
CA ASN A 98 2.17 0.62 -5.13
C ASN A 98 2.73 1.91 -4.53
N ASP A 99 1.87 2.89 -4.34
CA ASP A 99 2.18 4.12 -3.64
C ASP A 99 2.01 3.93 -2.14
N ILE A 100 2.97 4.41 -1.37
CA ILE A 100 2.93 4.40 0.10
C ILE A 100 2.62 5.80 0.58
N VAL A 101 1.54 5.94 1.32
CA VAL A 101 1.11 7.19 1.96
C VAL A 101 1.09 7.01 3.47
N VAL A 102 1.70 7.94 4.20
CA VAL A 102 1.59 8.02 5.66
C VAL A 102 0.40 8.91 6.00
N ALA A 103 -0.49 8.43 6.87
CA ALA A 103 -1.69 9.13 7.31
C ALA A 103 -1.59 9.49 8.79
N GLN A 104 -1.75 10.77 9.10
CA GLN A 104 -1.67 11.36 10.44
C GLN A 104 -2.85 12.32 10.66
N ASP A 105 -3.02 12.75 11.91
CA ASP A 105 -4.16 13.58 12.33
C ASP A 105 -5.49 12.96 11.89
N LEU A 106 -5.70 11.72 12.37
CA LEU A 106 -6.85 10.90 12.01
C LEU A 106 -8.13 11.39 12.69
N TYR A 107 -9.25 11.29 11.98
CA TYR A 107 -10.57 11.65 12.50
C TYR A 107 -11.61 10.57 12.14
N PRO A 108 -12.60 10.29 13.00
CA PRO A 108 -13.57 9.22 12.72
C PRO A 108 -14.46 9.57 11.53
N GLU A 109 -14.44 8.74 10.50
CA GLU A 109 -15.33 8.82 9.34
C GLU A 109 -15.32 7.45 8.65
N SER A 110 -16.50 6.87 8.41
CA SER A 110 -16.63 5.57 7.75
C SER A 110 -17.34 5.73 6.41
N LEU A 111 -16.82 5.04 5.41
CA LEU A 111 -17.46 4.84 4.10
C LEU A 111 -17.77 3.36 3.92
N GLU A 112 -18.65 3.04 2.97
CA GLU A 112 -18.98 1.67 2.61
C GLU A 112 -17.94 1.15 1.60
N GLY A 113 -17.12 0.17 2.02
CA GLY A 113 -16.19 -0.56 1.15
C GLY A 113 -16.85 -1.80 0.51
N ASP A 114 -16.09 -2.53 -0.31
CA ASP A 114 -16.54 -3.77 -0.98
C ASP A 114 -16.11 -5.06 -0.26
N GLU A 115 -15.47 -4.92 0.91
CA GLU A 115 -14.97 -6.04 1.70
C GLU A 115 -16.11 -6.97 2.17
N PRO A 116 -15.97 -8.30 1.99
CA PRO A 116 -17.03 -9.26 2.30
C PRO A 116 -17.21 -9.51 3.80
N GLU A 117 -16.22 -9.13 4.61
CA GLU A 117 -16.23 -9.27 6.07
C GLU A 117 -15.52 -8.09 6.75
N PRO A 118 -15.83 -7.79 8.02
CA PRO A 118 -15.14 -6.73 8.75
C PRO A 118 -13.64 -7.01 8.87
N LEU A 119 -12.81 -5.99 8.75
CA LEU A 119 -11.35 -6.08 8.87
C LEU A 119 -10.90 -5.77 10.32
N PRO A 120 -10.48 -6.78 11.11
CA PRO A 120 -10.06 -6.55 12.49
C PRO A 120 -8.80 -5.69 12.57
N GLN A 121 -8.87 -4.61 13.34
CA GLN A 121 -7.74 -3.69 13.53
C GLN A 121 -6.81 -4.15 14.65
N VAL A 122 -5.50 -4.04 14.41
CA VAL A 122 -4.44 -4.32 15.39
C VAL A 122 -3.60 -3.06 15.55
N ARG A 123 -3.50 -2.56 16.78
CA ARG A 123 -2.60 -1.46 17.13
C ARG A 123 -1.22 -2.03 17.48
N ALA A 124 -0.21 -1.68 16.70
CA ALA A 124 1.18 -2.03 16.97
C ALA A 124 1.95 -0.79 17.42
N VAL A 125 2.75 -0.92 18.49
CA VAL A 125 3.57 0.21 18.96
C VAL A 125 4.55 0.62 17.87
N ALA A 126 4.57 1.90 17.53
CA ALA A 126 5.38 2.49 16.46
C ALA A 126 6.85 2.69 16.87
N HIS A 127 7.42 1.84 17.73
CA HIS A 127 8.88 1.81 17.97
C HIS A 127 9.69 1.46 16.70
N MET A 128 9.02 1.21 15.58
CA MET A 128 9.60 1.26 14.25
C MET A 128 10.27 2.61 13.93
N MET A 129 9.87 3.72 14.57
CA MET A 129 10.55 5.03 14.47
C MET A 129 11.99 5.01 15.01
N ASP A 130 12.31 4.18 16.00
CA ASP A 130 13.68 4.02 16.50
C ASP A 130 14.55 3.25 15.48
N LEU A 131 13.95 2.29 14.79
CA LEU A 131 14.55 1.58 13.65
C LEU A 131 14.73 2.52 12.44
N TRP A 132 13.76 3.40 12.15
CA TRP A 132 13.85 4.44 11.11
C TRP A 132 14.99 5.43 11.37
N LYS A 133 15.13 5.96 12.59
CA LYS A 133 16.27 6.81 12.98
C LYS A 133 17.61 6.07 12.83
N THR A 134 17.63 4.77 13.11
CA THR A 134 18.84 3.93 12.95
C THR A 134 19.18 3.67 11.48
N LEU A 135 18.18 3.49 10.61
CA LEU A 135 18.38 3.25 9.18
C LEU A 135 18.69 4.52 8.39
N THR A 136 18.23 5.68 8.85
CA THR A 136 18.48 6.99 8.19
C THR A 136 19.71 7.73 8.73
N SER A 137 20.25 7.35 9.89
CA SER A 137 21.46 7.97 10.49
C SER A 137 22.79 7.42 9.96
N ARG A 138 22.80 6.43 9.05
CA ARG A 138 24.00 6.03 8.29
C ARG A 138 24.01 6.62 6.89
N SER A 139 23.94 7.95 6.83
CA SER A 139 24.27 8.76 5.66
C SER A 139 24.94 10.07 6.13
N ALA A 140 26.15 9.97 6.68
CA ALA A 140 27.07 11.08 6.86
C ALA A 140 28.49 10.56 6.67
#